data_AF-A0A9R1XMB2-F1
#
_entry.id   AF-A0A9R1XMB2-F1
#
_cell.length_a   1.000
_cell.length_b   1.000
_cell.length_c   1.000
_cell.angle_alpha   90.00
_cell.angle_beta   90.00
_cell.angle_gamma   90.00
#
_symmetry.space_group_name_H-M   'P 1'
#
loop_
_entity.id
_entity.type
_entity.pdbx_description
1 polymer ?
#
loop_
_entity_poly.entity_id
_entity_poly.type
_entity_poly.pdbx_seq_one_letter_code
_entity_poly.pdbx_strand_id
1 'polypeptide(L)'
;MLNSSNYLLRLIYGLITLKKLHLIVFSNIHFSFCLTIVILNVQDDLDNITHYLILAREPIIPGIDKAHKTSIVFTLNEGPRVLFNALVVFALSEINLSKVYYFFHPFI
;
A
#
# COMPACT_ATOMS: atom_id res chain seq x y z
N MET A 1 -41.16 23.51 -27.32
CA MET A 1 -41.36 22.48 -26.28
C MET A 1 -40.65 21.21 -26.75
N LEU A 2 -39.59 20.77 -26.05
CA LEU A 2 -38.87 19.53 -26.38
C LEU A 2 -39.76 18.33 -26.00
N ASN A 3 -40.21 17.56 -26.99
CA ASN A 3 -40.98 16.32 -26.77
C ASN A 3 -40.19 15.31 -25.92
N SER A 4 -40.85 14.60 -24.99
CA SER A 4 -40.25 13.59 -24.10
C SER A 4 -39.40 12.52 -24.82
N SER A 5 -39.69 12.25 -26.10
CA SER A 5 -38.92 11.33 -26.94
C SER A 5 -37.47 11.80 -27.18
N ASN A 6 -37.23 13.11 -27.27
CA ASN A 6 -35.89 13.67 -27.50
C ASN A 6 -34.98 13.60 -26.26
N TYR A 7 -35.56 13.62 -25.04
CA TYR A 7 -34.80 13.45 -23.80
C TYR A 7 -34.30 12.02 -23.62
N LEU A 8 -35.14 11.03 -23.94
CA LEU A 8 -34.76 9.62 -23.94
C LEU A 8 -33.67 9.35 -24.95
N LEU A 9 -33.79 9.87 -26.18
CA LEU A 9 -32.76 9.71 -27.19
C LEU A 9 -31.42 10.31 -26.72
N ARG A 10 -31.44 11.51 -26.12
CA ARG A 10 -30.23 12.18 -25.61
C ARG A 10 -29.61 11.47 -24.40
N LEU A 11 -30.43 10.87 -23.53
CA LEU A 11 -29.96 10.01 -22.44
C LEU A 11 -29.36 8.70 -22.97
N ILE A 12 -29.99 8.06 -23.97
CA ILE A 12 -29.48 6.84 -24.60
C ILE A 12 -28.16 7.12 -25.32
N TYR A 13 -28.07 8.18 -26.13
CA TYR A 13 -26.81 8.60 -26.76
C TYR A 13 -25.75 9.03 -25.73
N GLY A 14 -26.14 9.67 -24.62
CA GLY A 14 -25.26 10.01 -23.51
C GLY A 14 -24.72 8.77 -22.77
N LEU A 15 -25.58 7.79 -22.51
CA LEU A 15 -25.25 6.47 -21.91
C LEU A 15 -24.37 5.62 -22.84
N ILE A 16 -24.59 5.68 -24.16
CA ILE A 16 -23.73 5.00 -25.15
C ILE A 16 -22.34 5.64 -25.20
N THR A 17 -22.25 6.97 -25.05
CA THR A 17 -20.97 7.70 -25.00
C THR A 17 -20.20 7.47 -23.69
N LEU A 18 -20.89 7.14 -22.59
CA LEU A 18 -20.29 6.78 -21.30
C LEU A 18 -19.54 5.42 -21.31
N LYS A 19 -19.59 4.64 -22.41
CA LYS A 19 -18.81 3.40 -22.57
C LYS A 19 -17.30 3.61 -22.77
N LYS A 20 -16.79 4.85 -22.69
CA LYS A 20 -15.39 5.19 -23.01
C LYS A 20 -14.45 5.24 -21.81
N LEU A 21 -14.90 4.82 -20.63
CA LEU A 21 -14.07 4.83 -19.43
C LEU A 21 -13.56 3.42 -19.13
N HIS A 22 -12.25 3.23 -19.26
CA HIS A 22 -11.55 2.04 -18.78
C HIS A 22 -10.80 2.42 -17.51
N LEU A 23 -10.92 1.59 -16.47
CA LEU A 23 -10.24 1.79 -15.18
C LEU A 23 -9.30 0.61 -14.92
N ILE A 24 -8.14 0.90 -14.34
CA ILE A 24 -7.25 -0.11 -13.76
C ILE A 24 -7.60 -0.20 -12.28
N VAL A 25 -8.04 -1.37 -11.83
CA VAL A 25 -8.50 -1.62 -10.46
C VAL A 25 -8.02 -2.99 -10.00
N PHE A 26 -8.01 -3.21 -8.68
CA PHE A 26 -7.81 -4.55 -8.13
C PHE A 26 -8.93 -5.49 -8.58
N SER A 27 -8.59 -6.74 -8.87
CA SER A 27 -9.54 -7.72 -9.43
C SER A 27 -10.77 -7.95 -8.55
N ASN A 28 -10.65 -7.84 -7.23
CA ASN A 28 -11.75 -7.99 -6.28
C ASN A 28 -12.77 -6.83 -6.30
N ILE A 29 -12.42 -5.67 -6.89
CA ILE A 29 -13.29 -4.49 -6.96
C ILE A 29 -14.40 -4.68 -8.01
N HIS A 30 -14.13 -5.49 -9.04
CA HIS A 30 -15.00 -5.67 -10.18
C HIS A 30 -16.44 -6.09 -9.79
N PHE A 31 -16.58 -7.01 -8.83
CA PHE A 31 -17.88 -7.48 -8.34
C PHE A 31 -18.66 -6.40 -7.60
N SER A 32 -18.01 -5.69 -6.68
CA SER A 32 -18.64 -4.65 -5.85
C SER A 32 -19.19 -3.47 -6.66
N PHE A 33 -18.61 -3.20 -7.83
CA PHE A 33 -18.99 -2.09 -8.70
C PHE A 33 -19.66 -2.52 -10.00
N CYS A 34 -20.02 -3.80 -10.15
CA CYS A 34 -20.66 -4.34 -11.36
C CYS A 34 -19.92 -3.93 -12.66
N LEU A 35 -18.60 -4.05 -12.66
CA LEU A 35 -17.79 -3.71 -13.84
C LEU A 35 -17.80 -4.88 -14.84
N THR A 36 -17.02 -4.83 -15.92
CA THR A 36 -16.68 -6.00 -16.76
C THR A 36 -15.17 -6.05 -16.90
N ILE A 37 -14.55 -7.20 -16.61
CA ILE A 37 -13.11 -7.37 -16.75
C ILE A 37 -12.79 -7.51 -18.25
N VAL A 38 -12.00 -6.58 -18.78
CA VAL A 38 -11.56 -6.62 -20.18
C VAL A 38 -10.21 -7.34 -20.31
N ILE A 39 -9.28 -7.08 -19.39
CA ILE A 39 -7.93 -7.65 -19.36
C ILE A 39 -7.53 -7.88 -17.90
N LEU A 40 -6.86 -8.99 -17.62
CA LEU A 40 -6.29 -9.32 -16.31
C LEU A 40 -4.77 -9.14 -16.32
N ASN A 41 -4.18 -8.90 -15.14
CA ASN A 41 -2.74 -8.84 -14.93
C ASN A 41 -2.01 -7.86 -15.87
N VAL A 42 -2.58 -6.67 -16.06
CA VAL A 42 -2.03 -5.60 -16.92
C VAL A 42 -0.83 -4.86 -16.29
N GLN A 43 -0.38 -5.29 -15.11
CA GLN A 43 0.76 -4.69 -14.42
C GLN A 43 2.05 -4.93 -15.20
N ASP A 44 2.92 -3.90 -15.24
CA ASP A 44 4.22 -4.02 -15.90
C ASP A 44 5.21 -4.88 -15.09
N ASP A 45 5.09 -4.84 -13.76
CA ASP A 45 5.95 -5.58 -12.83
C ASP A 45 5.15 -6.67 -12.10
N LEU A 46 5.62 -7.91 -12.23
CA LEU A 46 5.03 -9.07 -11.56
C LEU A 46 5.34 -9.10 -10.06
N ASP A 47 6.41 -8.42 -9.62
CA ASP A 47 6.89 -8.40 -8.23
C ASP A 47 6.39 -7.18 -7.44
N ASN A 48 5.31 -6.54 -7.89
CA ASN A 48 4.67 -5.44 -7.17
C ASN A 48 3.93 -5.93 -5.92
N ILE A 49 4.66 -6.08 -4.82
CA ILE A 49 4.17 -6.61 -3.54
C ILE A 49 4.02 -5.48 -2.50
N THR A 50 2.80 -5.29 -2.00
CA THR A 50 2.53 -4.37 -0.87
C THR A 50 2.60 -5.11 0.47
N HIS A 51 3.46 -4.64 1.37
CA HIS A 51 3.55 -5.16 2.74
C HIS A 51 2.62 -4.39 3.68
N TYR A 52 1.68 -5.10 4.32
CA TYR A 52 0.77 -4.52 5.33
C TYR A 52 1.23 -4.89 6.75
N LEU A 53 1.02 -3.98 7.70
CA LEU A 53 1.22 -4.23 9.14
C LEU A 53 -0.15 -4.22 9.83
N ILE A 54 -0.48 -5.30 10.53
CA ILE A 54 -1.68 -5.39 11.37
C ILE A 54 -1.29 -4.96 12.78
N LEU A 55 -2.02 -4.00 13.33
CA LEU A 55 -1.75 -3.44 14.65
C LEU A 55 -2.87 -3.82 15.63
N ALA A 56 -2.47 -4.12 16.87
CA ALA A 56 -3.37 -4.30 18.00
C ALA A 56 -3.05 -3.25 19.07
N ARG A 57 -4.05 -2.91 19.91
CA ARG A 57 -3.86 -1.97 21.02
C ARG A 57 -3.07 -2.60 22.17
N GLU A 58 -3.35 -3.86 22.45
CA GLU A 58 -2.69 -4.62 23.51
C GLU A 58 -1.56 -5.46 22.93
N PRO A 59 -0.45 -5.61 23.67
CA PRO A 59 0.68 -6.41 23.22
C PRO A 59 0.29 -7.89 23.18
N ILE A 60 0.55 -8.52 22.04
CA ILE A 60 0.46 -9.98 21.90
C ILE A 60 1.85 -10.53 22.22
N ILE A 61 1.95 -11.36 23.27
CA ILE A 61 3.21 -12.00 23.62
C ILE A 61 3.48 -13.10 22.57
N PRO A 62 4.56 -13.00 21.78
CA PRO A 62 4.86 -14.01 20.79
C PRO A 62 5.30 -15.32 21.46
N GLY A 63 4.86 -16.45 20.92
CA GLY A 63 5.37 -17.77 21.32
C GLY A 63 6.84 -17.95 20.95
N ILE A 64 7.55 -18.85 21.63
CA ILE A 64 8.98 -19.12 21.40
C ILE A 64 9.25 -20.12 20.26
N ASP A 65 8.20 -20.59 19.59
CA ASP A 65 8.21 -21.69 18.62
C ASP A 65 8.58 -21.25 17.19
N LYS A 66 8.56 -19.94 16.90
CA LYS A 66 8.73 -19.41 15.53
C LYS A 66 9.68 -18.22 15.50
N ALA A 67 10.28 -17.99 14.33
CA ALA A 67 11.02 -16.77 14.06
C ALA A 67 10.06 -15.57 13.98
N HIS A 68 10.40 -14.49 14.67
CA HIS A 68 9.60 -13.26 14.69
C HIS A 68 10.35 -12.10 14.05
N LYS A 69 9.60 -11.19 13.45
CA LYS A 69 10.11 -9.88 13.04
C LYS A 69 9.73 -8.86 14.11
N THR A 70 10.71 -8.07 14.56
CA THR A 70 10.51 -7.00 15.52
C THR A 70 10.78 -5.67 14.85
N SER A 71 9.83 -4.74 14.97
CA SER A 71 10.00 -3.35 14.54
C SER A 71 10.27 -2.49 15.76
N ILE A 72 11.34 -1.70 15.72
CA ILE A 72 11.70 -0.77 16.78
C ILE A 72 11.83 0.65 16.20
N VAL A 73 11.54 1.64 17.03
CA VAL A 73 11.79 3.06 16.74
C VAL A 73 12.58 3.62 17.91
N PHE A 74 13.68 4.28 17.62
CA PHE A 74 14.52 4.94 18.61
C PHE A 74 15.06 6.25 18.04
N THR A 75 15.36 7.19 18.92
CA THR A 75 15.99 8.46 18.57
C THR A 75 17.50 8.35 18.72
N LEU A 76 18.22 9.15 17.94
CA LEU A 76 19.67 9.25 18.00
C LEU A 76 20.06 10.72 18.14
N ASN A 77 21.15 10.97 18.87
CA ASN A 77 21.76 12.29 18.89
C ASN A 77 22.34 12.62 17.52
N GLU A 78 22.38 13.91 17.20
CA GLU A 78 23.07 14.36 16.00
C GLU A 78 24.58 14.18 16.12
N GLY A 79 25.21 13.84 15.00
CA GLY A 79 26.65 13.73 14.92
C GLY A 79 27.13 12.64 13.98
N PRO A 80 28.41 12.70 13.59
CA PRO A 80 28.99 11.66 12.76
C PRO A 80 28.97 10.31 13.49
N ARG A 81 28.74 9.23 12.73
CA ARG A 81 28.86 7.84 13.20
C ARG A 81 27.83 7.40 14.26
N VAL A 82 26.90 8.24 14.69
CA VAL A 82 25.87 7.86 15.69
C VAL A 82 24.98 6.72 15.18
N LEU A 83 24.53 6.79 13.92
CA LEU A 83 23.77 5.69 13.28
C LEU A 83 24.57 4.39 13.22
N PHE A 84 25.86 4.46 12.87
CA PHE A 84 26.72 3.28 12.84
C PHE A 84 26.81 2.62 14.21
N ASN A 85 27.07 3.41 15.26
CA ASN A 85 27.15 2.89 16.62
C ASN A 85 25.83 2.24 17.06
N ALA A 86 24.70 2.81 16.66
CA ALA A 86 23.39 2.24 16.95
C ALA A 86 23.12 0.92 16.21
N LEU A 87 23.65 0.75 15.00
CA LEU A 87 23.43 -0.47 14.21
C LEU A 87 24.41 -1.60 14.57
N VAL A 88 25.61 -1.27 15.06
CA VAL A 88 26.65 -2.26 15.43
C VAL A 88 26.15 -3.27 16.46
N VAL A 89 25.30 -2.86 17.42
CA VAL A 89 24.77 -3.77 18.44
C VAL A 89 23.98 -4.94 17.84
N PHE A 90 23.26 -4.71 16.73
CA PHE A 90 22.50 -5.77 16.05
C PHE A 90 23.45 -6.75 15.35
N ALA A 91 24.47 -6.22 14.67
CA ALA A 91 25.47 -7.05 14.00
C ALA A 91 26.25 -7.93 14.99
N LEU A 92 26.67 -7.36 16.13
CA LEU A 92 27.39 -8.09 17.19
C LEU A 92 26.51 -9.12 17.91
N SER A 93 25.19 -8.94 17.89
CA SER A 93 24.23 -9.86 18.48
C SER A 93 23.67 -10.88 17.47
N GLU A 94 24.23 -10.94 16.26
CA GLU A 94 23.77 -11.80 15.16
C GLU A 94 22.28 -11.58 14.80
N ILE A 95 21.78 -10.36 14.97
CA ILE A 95 20.41 -9.97 14.64
C ILE A 95 20.36 -9.38 13.23
N ASN A 96 19.65 -10.06 12.33
CA ASN A 96 19.47 -9.61 10.96
C ASN A 96 18.43 -8.49 10.85
N LEU A 97 18.85 -7.35 10.31
CA LEU A 97 17.97 -6.22 9.98
C LEU A 97 17.41 -6.39 8.57
N SER A 98 16.09 -6.52 8.44
CA SER A 98 15.44 -6.58 7.12
C SER A 98 15.05 -5.21 6.57
N LYS A 99 15.06 -4.16 7.40
CA LYS A 99 14.57 -2.83 7.05
C LYS A 99 15.13 -1.77 7.98
N VAL A 100 15.63 -0.67 7.42
CA VAL A 100 16.12 0.50 8.17
C VAL A 100 15.55 1.75 7.52
N TYR A 101 14.95 2.62 8.33
CA TYR A 101 14.53 3.95 7.90
C TYR A 101 15.14 4.99 8.82
N TYR A 102 15.55 6.09 8.21
CA TYR A 102 16.02 7.27 8.91
C TYR A 102 15.03 8.39 8.66
N PHE A 103 14.55 9.01 9.74
CA PHE A 103 13.75 10.21 9.66
C PHE A 103 14.59 11.36 10.22
N PHE A 104 14.93 12.31 9.35
CA PHE A 104 15.59 13.54 9.75
C PHE A 104 14.55 14.64 9.94
N HIS A 105 14.53 15.28 11.11
CA HIS A 105 13.71 16.47 11.30
C HIS A 105 14.61 17.72 11.30
N PRO A 106 14.62 18.52 10.22
CA PRO A 106 15.61 19.60 10.06
C PRO A 106 15.39 20.89 10.91
N PHE A 107 14.50 20.91 11.90
CA PHE A 107 14.07 22.19 12.53
C PHE A 107 13.73 22.13 14.04
N ILE A 108 14.46 21.34 14.83
CA ILE A 108 14.53 21.51 16.29
C ILE A 108 15.96 21.91 16.65
#